data_AF-A0A7R7B9F7-F1
#
_entry.id   AF-A0A7R7B9F7-F1
#
_cell.length_a   1.000
_cell.length_b   1.000
_cell.length_c   1.000
_cell.angle_alpha   90.00
_cell.angle_beta   90.00
_cell.angle_gamma   90.00
#
_symmetry.space_group_name_H-M   'P 1'
#
loop_
_entity.id
_entity.type
_entity.pdbx_description
1 polymer ?
#
loop_
_entity_poly.entity_id
_entity_poly.type
_entity_poly.pdbx_seq_one_letter_code
_entity_poly.pdbx_strand_id
1 'polypeptide(L)'
;MLVRCGLCNVKRWYQPDDLQKIFGDIEPDLVGSKMRCERCGKNEFMHAETQSPTARERQGIRVRRLAEIRTVRRVVWKDEQ
;
A
#
# COMPACT_ATOMS: atom_id res chain seq x y z
N MET A 1 -9.65 -2.33 -1.98
CA MET A 1 -8.44 -2.90 -2.61
C MET A 1 -7.77 -3.86 -1.65
N LEU A 2 -7.51 -5.10 -2.06
CA LEU A 2 -6.71 -6.04 -1.28
C LEU A 2 -5.26 -5.98 -1.75
N VAL A 3 -4.33 -5.75 -0.82
CA VAL A 3 -2.90 -5.81 -1.08
C VAL A 3 -2.30 -6.95 -0.26
N ARG A 4 -1.51 -7.81 -0.91
CA ARG A 4 -0.88 -8.95 -0.28
C ARG A 4 0.60 -9.05 -0.61
N CYS A 5 1.39 -9.52 0.36
CA CYS A 5 2.76 -9.96 0.10
C CYS A 5 2.74 -11.45 -0.21
N GLY A 6 3.16 -11.85 -1.41
CA GLY A 6 3.29 -13.26 -1.82
C GLY A 6 4.31 -14.05 -1.01
N LEU A 7 5.32 -13.38 -0.43
CA LEU A 7 6.34 -14.02 0.41
C LEU A 7 5.86 -14.20 1.86
N CYS A 8 5.35 -13.14 2.49
CA CYS A 8 4.94 -13.18 3.90
C CYS A 8 3.49 -13.60 4.13
N ASN A 9 2.69 -13.68 3.06
CA ASN A 9 1.23 -13.90 3.07
C ASN A 9 0.42 -12.90 3.92
N VAL A 10 1.00 -11.73 4.23
CA VAL A 10 0.28 -10.65 4.93
C VAL A 10 -0.70 -10.02 3.96
N LYS A 11 -1.97 -9.89 4.38
CA LYS A 11 -3.09 -9.36 3.59
C LYS A 11 -3.65 -8.11 4.24
N ARG A 12 -3.90 -7.06 3.46
CA ARG A 12 -4.46 -5.80 3.97
C ARG A 12 -5.43 -5.17 2.99
N TRP A 13 -6.52 -4.68 3.56
CA TRP A 13 -7.52 -3.94 2.82
C TRP A 13 -7.25 -2.44 2.93
N TYR A 14 -7.27 -1.76 1.80
CA TYR A 14 -7.17 -0.31 1.70
C TYR A 14 -8.36 0.24 0.93
N GLN A 15 -8.73 1.47 1.26
CA GLN A 15 -9.68 2.22 0.46
C GLN A 15 -8.99 2.72 -0.82
N PRO A 16 -9.60 2.57 -2.01
CA PRO A 16 -9.04 3.10 -3.26
C PRO A 16 -8.71 4.60 -3.19
N ASP A 17 -9.61 5.42 -2.63
CA ASP A 17 -9.42 6.88 -2.52
C ASP A 17 -8.17 7.27 -1.72
N ASP A 18 -7.82 6.46 -0.72
CA ASP A 18 -6.62 6.70 0.10
C ASP A 18 -5.36 6.38 -0.72
N LEU A 19 -5.38 5.32 -1.51
CA LEU A 19 -4.27 4.94 -2.38
C LEU A 19 -4.09 5.95 -3.52
N GLN A 20 -5.18 6.46 -4.08
CA GLN A 20 -5.14 7.52 -5.10
C GLN A 20 -4.50 8.80 -4.56
N LYS A 21 -4.80 9.19 -3.31
CA LYS A 21 -4.14 10.34 -2.66
C LYS A 21 -2.63 10.16 -2.48
N ILE A 22 -2.16 8.92 -2.31
CA ILE A 22 -0.75 8.62 -2.08
C ILE A 22 0.02 8.47 -3.39
N PHE A 23 -0.54 7.74 -4.36
CA PHE A 23 0.15 7.32 -5.57
C PHE A 23 -0.27 8.10 -6.83
N GLY A 24 -1.32 8.91 -6.74
CA GLY A 24 -1.93 9.57 -7.89
C GLY A 24 -2.85 8.65 -8.68
N ASP A 25 -3.14 9.06 -9.92
CA ASP A 25 -3.95 8.29 -10.86
C ASP A 25 -3.08 7.23 -11.54
N ILE A 26 -3.09 6.02 -10.98
CA ILE A 26 -2.34 4.87 -11.51
C ILE A 26 -3.26 3.67 -11.64
N GLU A 27 -2.90 2.75 -12.55
CA GLU A 27 -3.64 1.50 -12.71
C GLU A 27 -3.60 0.67 -11.42
N PRO A 28 -4.74 0.04 -11.01
CA PRO A 28 -4.84 -0.66 -9.73
C PRO A 28 -3.80 -1.77 -9.51
N ASP A 29 -3.39 -2.47 -10.57
CA ASP A 29 -2.38 -3.54 -10.53
C ASP A 29 -0.97 -2.99 -10.24
N LEU A 30 -0.68 -1.75 -10.64
CA LEU A 30 0.60 -1.09 -10.37
C LEU A 30 0.77 -0.68 -8.90
N VAL A 31 -0.33 -0.56 -8.14
CA VAL A 31 -0.27 -0.19 -6.71
C VAL A 31 0.65 -1.12 -5.93
N GLY A 32 0.62 -2.43 -6.22
CA GLY A 32 1.46 -3.43 -5.55
C GLY A 32 2.94 -3.06 -5.61
N SER A 33 3.42 -2.69 -6.81
CA SER A 33 4.83 -2.34 -7.07
C SER A 33 5.32 -1.09 -6.31
N LYS A 34 4.39 -0.19 -5.95
CA LYS A 34 4.66 1.05 -5.21
C LYS A 34 4.62 0.86 -3.69
N MET A 35 4.10 -0.28 -3.21
CA MET A 35 4.03 -0.59 -1.78
C MET A 35 5.20 -1.46 -1.32
N ARG A 36 5.50 -1.42 -0.02
CA ARG A 36 6.45 -2.32 0.63
C ARG A 36 5.74 -3.14 1.70
N CYS A 37 6.10 -4.41 1.82
CA CYS A 37 5.62 -5.25 2.91
C CYS A 37 6.13 -4.72 4.25
N GLU A 38 5.25 -4.49 5.23
CA GLU A 38 5.68 -4.04 6.56
C GLU A 38 6.47 -5.09 7.34
N ARG A 39 6.39 -6.37 6.95
CA ARG A 39 7.13 -7.45 7.62
C ARG A 39 8.54 -7.63 7.06
N CYS A 40 8.68 -7.73 5.74
CA CYS A 40 9.97 -8.01 5.10
C CYS A 40 10.60 -6.82 4.37
N GLY A 41 9.90 -5.69 4.24
CA GLY A 41 10.37 -4.48 3.56
C GLY A 41 10.44 -4.57 2.02
N LYS A 42 10.26 -5.76 1.44
CA LYS A 42 10.34 -5.98 -0.01
C LYS A 42 9.07 -5.52 -0.74
N ASN A 43 9.22 -5.10 -1.99
CA ASN A 43 8.12 -4.74 -2.90
C ASN A 43 7.90 -5.76 -4.02
N GLU A 44 8.91 -6.56 -4.39
CA GLU A 44 8.88 -7.52 -5.51
C GLU A 44 7.74 -8.54 -5.42
N PHE A 45 7.34 -8.87 -4.20
CA PHE A 45 6.29 -9.83 -3.90
C PHE A 45 4.96 -9.16 -3.54
N MET A 46 4.81 -7.86 -3.77
CA MET A 46 3.58 -7.14 -3.43
C MET A 46 2.60 -7.17 -4.62
N HIS A 47 1.40 -7.66 -4.36
CA HIS A 47 0.31 -7.73 -5.33
C HIS A 47 -0.87 -6.93 -4.81
N ALA A 48 -1.51 -6.15 -5.70
CA ALA A 48 -2.71 -5.41 -5.41
C ALA A 48 -3.83 -5.87 -6.35
N GLU A 49 -5.04 -6.02 -5.81
CA GLU A 49 -6.21 -6.41 -6.58
C GLU A 49 -7.46 -5.69 -6.09
N THR A 50 -8.29 -5.29 -7.05
CA THR A 50 -9.62 -4.74 -6.77
C THR A 50 -10.57 -5.90 -6.56
N GLN A 51 -11.07 -6.03 -5.33
CA GLN A 51 -12.10 -7.02 -5.00
C GLN A 51 -13.41 -6.33 -4.67
N SER A 52 -14.51 -6.98 -5.03
CA SER A 52 -15.88 -6.58 -4.72
C SER A 52 -16.50 -7.55 -3.72
N PRO A 53 -16.14 -7.47 -2.42
CA PRO A 53 -16.65 -8.39 -1.40
C PRO A 53 -18.16 -8.26 -1.23
N THR A 54 -18.80 -9.38 -0.92
CA THR A 54 -20.21 -9.45 -0.53
C THR A 54 -20.47 -8.69 0.76
N ALA A 55 -21.74 -8.36 1.05
CA ALA A 55 -22.10 -7.67 2.29
C ALA A 55 -21.64 -8.44 3.56
N ARG A 56 -21.72 -9.78 3.53
CA ARG A 56 -21.27 -10.64 4.63
C ARG A 56 -19.76 -10.57 4.82
N GLU A 57 -18.98 -10.66 3.74
CA GLU A 57 -17.52 -10.57 3.82
C GLU A 57 -17.05 -9.20 4.30
N ARG A 58 -17.74 -8.12 3.88
CA ARG A 58 -17.43 -6.76 4.34
C ARG A 58 -17.49 -6.61 5.86
N GLN A 59 -18.39 -7.31 6.54
CA GLN A 59 -18.47 -7.25 8.01
C GLN A 59 -17.18 -7.76 8.70
N GLY A 60 -16.45 -8.67 8.07
CA GLY A 60 -15.19 -9.21 8.60
C GLY A 60 -13.94 -8.46 8.14
N ILE A 61 -14.05 -7.55 7.17
CA ILE A 61 -12.92 -6.85 6.58
C ILE A 61 -12.55 -5.62 7.41
N ARG A 62 -11.29 -5.57 7.88
CA ARG A 62 -10.70 -4.38 8.48
C ARG A 62 -9.96 -3.56 7.44
N VAL A 63 -10.55 -2.43 7.04
CA VAL A 63 -9.93 -1.49 6.10
C VAL A 63 -8.96 -0.59 6.82
N ARG A 64 -7.71 -0.54 6.34
CA ARG A 64 -6.71 0.43 6.79
C ARG A 64 -6.93 1.74 6.06
N ARG A 65 -7.04 2.82 6.83
CA ARG A 65 -7.31 4.17 6.33
C ARG A 65 -6.07 5.04 6.40
N LEU A 66 -5.93 5.94 5.43
CA LEU A 66 -4.93 7.00 5.47
C LEU A 66 -5.32 8.01 6.57
N ALA A 67 -4.48 8.17 7.58
CA ALA A 67 -4.71 9.13 8.66
C ALA A 67 -4.18 10.53 8.32
N GLU A 68 -2.93 10.60 7.84
CA GLU A 68 -2.26 11.85 7.45
C GLU A 68 -1.07 11.53 6.53
N ILE A 69 -0.61 12.53 5.77
CA ILE A 69 0.66 12.48 5.03
C ILE A 69 1.56 13.57 5.63
N ARG A 70 2.74 13.18 6.12
CA ARG A 70 3.72 14.10 6.70
C ARG A 70 4.93 14.24 5.78
N THR A 71 5.25 15.47 5.42
CA THR A 71 6.48 15.80 4.70
C THR A 71 7.63 15.97 5.70
N VAL A 72 8.72 15.23 5.52
CA VAL A 72 9.90 15.31 6.39
C VAL A 72 11.06 15.97 5.65
N ARG A 73 11.57 17.08 6.18
CA ARG A 73 12.80 17.71 5.69
C ARG A 73 14.01 16.95 6.25
N ARG A 74 14.87 16.41 5.38
CA ARG A 74 16.12 15.70 5.75
C ARG A 74 17.33 16.45 5.21
N VAL A 75 18.33 16.70 6.06
CA VAL A 75 19.63 17.25 5.65
C VAL A 75 20.49 16.10 5.14
N VAL A 76 21.06 16.24 3.95
CA VAL A 76 21.97 15.26 3.33
C VAL A 76 23.30 15.96 3.08
N TRP A 77 24.36 15.45 3.68
CA TRP A 77 25.72 15.95 3.50
C TRP A 77 26.38 15.16 2.37
N LYS A 78 27.19 15.86 1.57
CA LYS A 78 28.07 15.26 0.57
C LYS A 78 29.47 15.79 0.84
N ASP A 79 30.44 14.89 0.95
CA ASP A 79 31.84 15.26 1.06
C ASP A 79 32.39 15.62 -0.33
N GLU A 80 33.26 16.63 -0.39
CA GLU A 80 33.96 17.00 -1.63
C GLU A 80 35.08 15.99 -1.92
N GLN A 81 35.19 15.59 -3.19
CA GLN A 81 36.20 14.66 -3.69
C GLN A 81 37.21 15.40 -4.55
#